data_AF-A0A944DY41-F1
#
_entry.id   AF-A0A944DY41-F1
#
_cell.length_a   1.000
_cell.length_b   1.000
_cell.length_c   1.000
_cell.angle_alpha   90.00
_cell.angle_beta   90.00
_cell.angle_gamma   90.00
#
_symmetry.space_group_name_H-M   'P 1'
#
loop_
_entity.id
_entity.type
_entity.pdbx_description
1 polymer ?
#
loop_
_entity_poly.entity_id
_entity_poly.type
_entity_poly.pdbx_seq_one_letter_code
_entity_poly.pdbx_strand_id
1 'polypeptide(L)' 'MRIDQLVDEAPAGAWRRLSCGNGAQGPRVYDWVAAELPANIVFDPDPPTRHPWVVAR' A
#
# COMPACT_ATOMS: atom_id res chain seq x y z
N MET A 1 3.73 -7.82 -13.04
CA MET A 1 2.73 -6.96 -12.38
C MET A 1 3.43 -5.70 -11.89
N ARG A 2 2.84 -4.51 -12.09
CA ARG A 2 3.42 -3.22 -11.69
C ARG A 2 2.70 -2.68 -10.46
N ILE A 3 3.44 -2.08 -9.54
CA ILE A 3 2.91 -1.56 -8.26
C ILE A 3 1.84 -0.49 -8.50
N ASP A 4 2.06 0.41 -9.45
CA ASP A 4 1.12 1.51 -9.75
C ASP A 4 -0.28 0.98 -10.14
N GLN A 5 -0.35 -0.10 -10.92
CA GLN A 5 -1.64 -0.70 -11.31
C GLN A 5 -2.38 -1.31 -10.12
N LEU A 6 -1.66 -1.94 -9.19
CA LEU A 6 -2.26 -2.48 -7.96
C LEU A 6 -2.83 -1.38 -7.06
N VAL A 7 -2.17 -0.22 -7.04
CA VAL A 7 -2.63 0.96 -6.30
C VAL A 7 -3.87 1.56 -6.96
N ASP A 8 -3.89 1.65 -8.29
CA ASP A 8 -5.02 2.18 -9.07
C ASP A 8 -6.26 1.28 -8.97
N GLU A 9 -6.07 -0.04 -8.90
CA GLU A 9 -7.15 -1.04 -8.76
C GLU A 9 -7.64 -1.20 -7.31
N ALA A 10 -7.03 -0.50 -6.35
CA ALA A 10 -7.39 -0.65 -4.95
C ALA A 10 -8.85 -0.21 -4.69
N PRO A 11 -9.63 -1.00 -3.94
CA PRO A 11 -11.01 -0.62 -3.59
C PRO A 11 -11.04 0.73 -2.88
N ALA A 12 -12.08 1.53 -3.13
CA ALA A 12 -12.21 2.86 -2.50
C ALA A 12 -12.14 2.81 -0.95
N GLY A 13 -12.65 1.73 -0.34
CA GLY A 13 -12.58 1.52 1.12
C GLY A 13 -11.21 1.12 1.67
N ALA A 14 -10.24 0.78 0.82
CA ALA A 14 -8.85 0.49 1.22
C ALA A 14 -8.04 1.77 1.45
N TRP A 15 -8.48 2.89 0.86
CA TRP A 15 -7.87 4.20 1.06
C TRP A 15 -8.21 4.75 2.45
N ARG A 16 -7.18 5.23 3.15
CA ARG A 16 -7.30 5.82 4.47
C ARG A 16 -6.63 7.18 4.51
N ARG A 17 -7.40 8.16 4.94
CA ARG A 17 -6.91 9.50 5.22
C ARG A 17 -6.13 9.51 6.52
N LEU A 18 -4.83 9.79 6.45
CA LEU A 18 -3.96 9.85 7.62
C LEU A 18 -3.34 11.24 7.74
N SER A 19 -3.30 11.75 8.97
CA SER A 19 -2.60 12.99 9.30
C SER A 19 -1.19 12.69 9.80
N CYS A 20 -0.21 13.46 9.33
CA CYS A 20 1.14 13.49 9.90
C CYS A 20 1.24 14.37 11.16
N GLY A 21 0.10 14.76 11.75
CA GLY A 21 -0.01 15.66 12.90
C GLY A 21 -0.14 17.13 12.51
N ASN A 22 -0.42 17.96 13.51
CA ASN A 22 -0.54 19.42 13.39
C ASN A 22 0.86 20.05 13.39
N GLY A 23 1.56 19.98 12.26
CA GLY A 23 2.83 20.69 12.10
C GLY A 23 2.67 22.21 12.21
N ALA A 24 3.78 22.95 12.20
CA ALA A 24 3.79 24.41 12.32
C ALA A 24 3.00 25.16 11.22
N GLN A 25 2.69 24.48 10.10
CA GLN A 25 1.90 24.98 8.97
C GLN A 25 0.47 24.42 8.94
N GLY A 26 0.01 23.79 10.04
CA GLY A 26 -1.27 23.10 10.13
C GLY A 26 -1.20 21.59 9.82
N PRO A 27 -2.34 20.88 9.92
CA PRO A 27 -2.41 19.45 9.69
C PRO A 27 -2.03 19.07 8.25
N ARG A 28 -1.04 18.20 8.10
CA ARG A 28 -0.71 17.57 6.81
C ARG A 28 -1.48 16.28 6.70
N VAL A 29 -2.42 16.23 5.77
CA VAL A 29 -3.33 15.10 5.57
C VAL A 29 -3.09 14.53 4.18
N TYR A 30 -2.84 13.23 4.11
CA TYR A 30 -2.65 12.50 2.87
C TYR A 30 -3.58 11.29 2.85
N ASP A 31 -3.99 10.87 1.66
CA ASP A 31 -4.72 9.63 1.46
C ASP A 31 -3.69 8.52 1.21
N TRP A 32 -3.80 7.42 1.94
CA TRP A 32 -2.85 6.30 1.87
C TRP A 32 -3.59 5.02 1.54
N VAL A 33 -2.96 4.14 0.79
CA VAL A 33 -3.47 2.78 0.53
C VAL A 33 -2.38 1.75 0.78
N ALA A 34 -2.78 0.60 1.29
CA ALA A 34 -1.92 -0.56 1.44
C ALA A 34 -2.45 -1.69 0.56
N ALA A 35 -1.56 -2.35 -0.17
CA ALA A 35 -1.91 -3.48 -1.02
C ALA A 35 -0.95 -4.64 -0.81
N GLU A 36 -1.49 -5.86 -0.82
CA GLU A 36 -0.71 -7.08 -0.76
C GLU A 36 -0.13 -7.38 -2.14
N LEU A 37 1.18 -7.65 -2.20
CA LEU A 37 1.84 -8.04 -3.43
C LEU A 37 1.74 -9.56 -3.62
N PRO A 38 1.53 -10.04 -4.85
CA PRO A 38 1.50 -11.47 -5.10
C PRO A 38 2.85 -12.11 -4.76
N ALA A 39 2.78 -13.33 -4.27
CA ALA A 39 3.94 -14.17 -4.06
C ALA A 39 4.70 -14.36 -5.38
N ASN A 40 6.01 -14.17 -5.37
CA ASN A 40 6.82 -14.40 -6.54
C ASN A 40 7.18 -15.89 -6.66
N ILE A 41 6.20 -16.71 -7.05
CA ILE A 41 6.33 -18.17 -7.15
C ILE A 41 7.39 -18.64 -8.16
N VAL A 42 7.87 -17.73 -9.02
CA VAL A 42 8.91 -18.01 -10.01
C VAL A 42 10.30 -18.06 -9.36
N PHE A 43 10.51 -17.29 -8.29
CA PHE A 43 11.80 -17.19 -7.59
C PHE A 43 11.76 -17.77 -6.17
N ASP A 44 10.56 -17.91 -5.60
CA ASP A 44 10.32 -18.55 -4.29
C ASP A 44 9.27 -19.66 -4.49
N PRO A 45 9.70 -20.90 -4.75
CA PRO A 45 8.79 -22.01 -5.09
C PRO A 45 8.01 -22.52 -3.88
N ASP A 46 8.43 -22.18 -2.66
CA ASP A 46 7.69 -22.51 -1.45
C ASP A 46 6.54 -21.50 -1.22
N PRO A 47 5.44 -21.91 -0.58
CA PRO A 47 4.39 -20.98 -0.19
C PRO A 47 5.01 -19.86 0.67
N PRO A 48 4.74 -18.57 0.37
CA PRO A 48 5.36 -17.49 1.09
C PRO A 48 5.00 -17.58 2.58
N THR A 49 6.02 -17.66 3.43
CA THR A 49 5.83 -17.61 4.89
C THR A 49 5.34 -16.23 5.35
N ARG A 50 5.52 -15.21 4.51
CA ARG A 50 5.02 -13.85 4.72
C ARG A 50 4.63 -13.21 3.39
N HIS A 51 3.48 -12.56 3.40
CA HIS A 51 3.01 -11.80 2.26
C HIS A 51 3.69 -10.42 2.22
N PRO A 52 4.30 -10.04 1.08
CA PRO A 52 4.86 -8.69 0.92
C PRO A 52 3.74 -7.66 0.80
N TRP A 53 3.95 -6.48 1.38
CA TRP A 53 2.99 -5.37 1.35
C TRP A 53 3.65 -4.13 0.77
N VAL A 54 2.87 -3.34 0.03
CA VAL A 54 3.24 -2.00 -0.42
C VAL A 54 2.28 -0.97 0.16
N VAL A 55 2.79 0.23 0.42
CA VAL A 55 2.01 1.39 0.87
C VAL A 55 2.28 2.54 -0.08
N ALA A 56 1.22 3.18 -0.57
CA ALA A 56 1.26 4.33 -1.47
C ALA A 56 0.46 5.51 -0.91
N ARG A 57 0.77 6.73 -1.36
CA ARG A 57 0.12 8.00 -0.97
C ARG A 57 -0.09 8.92 -2.16
#